data_AF-A0A9C8XEN5-F1
#
_entry.id   AF-A0A9C8XEN5-F1
#
_cell.length_a   1.000
_cell.length_b   1.000
_cell.length_c   1.000
_cell.angle_alpha   90.00
_cell.angle_beta   90.00
_cell.angle_gamma   90.00
#
_symmetry.space_group_name_H-M   'P 1'
#
loop_
_entity.id
_entity.type
_entity.pdbx_description
1 polymer ?
#
loop_
_entity_poly.entity_id
_entity_poly.type
_entity_poly.pdbx_seq_one_letter_code
_entity_poly.pdbx_strand_id
1 'polypeptide(L)'
;MRYQHIFFCLYLFFPWQSVADDYYQPREYGSDSLYSPLGNFLSYSFDTLQLPDNFDITNFSEQAGQVFDHLTDPDQAIANEGGYRRFVNRQIAPVYPEYYNEAYAALPNYFLHLLGGGMVYRKDLEWFRQHDYRYPATSAVALAMTAELLQEILEKKTTTDDDEVADVYIFRPIGMLLFHNERFARAFMKHMDPAIWPSLQAIDITTGKLTNTGIHYIYRPPLTRFGRSRLFVYTGMNNMFGLSHALGSGNSLSWGIGKSVQRVDLSLKRLAILDTSFGLFYDRNKSLLASLVIHDTGGQRFRFNWYPQGSSLPGQLGYFLAQNEEREYSAGVIYRIQLGIGFSFH
;
A
#
# COMPACT_ATOMS: atom_id res chain seq x y z
N MET A 1 41.29 0.99 21.28
CA MET A 1 40.66 1.54 20.06
C MET A 1 39.23 1.91 20.41
N ARG A 2 38.92 3.20 20.49
CA ARG A 2 37.60 3.73 20.83
C ARG A 2 36.84 3.98 19.52
N TYR A 3 35.74 3.26 19.30
CA TYR A 3 34.78 3.59 18.26
C TYR A 3 33.89 4.72 18.77
N GLN A 4 34.13 5.94 18.27
CA GLN A 4 33.21 7.06 18.43
C GLN A 4 32.08 6.88 17.42
N HIS A 5 30.87 6.70 17.92
CA HIS A 5 29.65 6.73 17.14
C HIS A 5 29.46 8.13 16.54
N ILE A 6 29.57 8.22 15.22
CA ILE A 6 29.14 9.38 14.44
C ILE A 6 27.61 9.32 14.37
N PHE A 7 26.94 10.00 15.30
CA PHE A 7 25.56 10.43 15.10
C PHE A 7 25.60 11.56 14.08
N PHE A 8 25.23 11.25 12.84
CA PHE A 8 25.13 12.24 11.77
C PHE A 8 23.87 13.08 12.00
N CYS A 9 24.02 14.18 12.74
CA CYS A 9 23.01 15.24 12.85
C CYS A 9 22.85 15.93 11.48
N LEU A 10 21.91 15.46 10.66
CA LEU A 10 21.41 16.19 9.49
C LEU A 10 20.47 17.32 9.92
N TYR A 11 21.02 18.33 10.58
CA TYR A 11 20.43 19.67 10.62
C TYR A 11 21.10 20.52 9.55
N LEU A 12 20.73 20.30 8.29
CA LEU A 12 21.08 21.22 7.21
C LEU A 12 19.97 22.27 7.06
N PHE A 13 20.34 23.50 7.40
CA PHE A 13 19.63 24.71 7.04
C PHE A 13 19.44 24.77 5.51
N PHE A 14 18.20 24.66 5.04
CA PHE A 14 17.85 24.94 3.64
C PHE A 14 16.76 26.01 3.58
N PRO A 15 17.06 27.24 3.14
CA PRO A 15 16.07 28.26 2.91
C PRO A 15 15.54 28.15 1.48
N TRP A 16 14.58 27.25 1.22
CA TRP A 16 13.91 27.19 -0.09
C TRP A 16 12.41 26.89 0.09
N GLN A 17 11.61 27.96 -0.04
CA GLN A 17 10.15 27.98 -0.13
C GLN A 17 9.66 27.32 -1.43
N SER A 18 9.86 26.02 -1.59
CA SER A 18 8.96 25.23 -2.44
C SER A 18 7.81 24.79 -1.56
N VAL A 19 6.59 25.28 -1.80
CA VAL A 19 5.39 24.71 -1.18
C VAL A 19 5.37 23.24 -1.59
N ALA A 20 5.52 22.34 -0.62
CA ALA A 20 5.33 20.92 -0.89
C ALA A 20 3.86 20.71 -1.22
N ASP A 21 3.57 19.90 -2.22
CA ASP A 21 2.20 19.53 -2.56
C ASP A 21 1.48 18.89 -1.36
N ASP A 22 0.17 19.06 -1.28
CA ASP A 22 -0.66 18.27 -0.36
C ASP A 22 -0.77 16.82 -0.85
N TYR A 23 -0.95 15.89 0.09
CA TYR A 23 -1.20 14.47 -0.17
C TYR A 23 -2.60 14.25 -0.75
N TYR A 24 -3.59 14.99 -0.25
CA TYR A 24 -4.92 15.04 -0.83
C TYR A 24 -5.08 16.22 -1.78
N GLN A 25 -5.50 15.93 -3.01
CA GLN A 25 -5.85 16.95 -3.99
C GLN A 25 -7.19 16.60 -4.65
N PRO A 26 -8.19 17.51 -4.65
CA PRO A 26 -9.53 17.26 -5.19
C PRO A 26 -9.52 17.32 -6.72
N ARG A 27 -8.97 16.30 -7.38
CA ARG A 27 -8.87 16.22 -8.83
C ARG A 27 -10.08 15.52 -9.43
N GLU A 28 -10.55 16.00 -10.58
CA GLU A 28 -11.66 15.40 -11.33
C GLU A 28 -11.23 14.28 -12.30
N TYR A 29 -10.00 13.77 -12.14
CA TYR A 29 -9.47 12.69 -12.97
C TYR A 29 -8.57 11.74 -12.20
N GLY A 30 -8.34 10.59 -12.83
CA GLY A 30 -7.46 9.53 -12.38
C GLY A 30 -7.91 8.90 -11.07
N SER A 31 -6.98 8.22 -10.41
CA SER A 31 -7.19 7.64 -9.09
C SER A 31 -7.72 8.66 -8.06
N ASP A 32 -7.30 9.93 -8.14
CA ASP A 32 -7.74 10.95 -7.19
C ASP A 32 -9.21 11.36 -7.34
N SER A 33 -9.81 11.21 -8.51
CA SER A 33 -11.27 11.43 -8.67
C SER A 33 -12.15 10.38 -8.03
N LEU A 34 -11.58 9.23 -7.70
CA LEU A 34 -12.26 8.15 -6.98
C LEU A 34 -11.99 8.20 -5.47
N TYR A 35 -11.10 9.12 -5.05
CA TYR A 35 -10.66 9.16 -3.67
C TYR A 35 -11.76 9.69 -2.75
N SER A 36 -11.99 8.92 -1.70
CA SER A 36 -12.72 9.31 -0.50
C SER A 36 -12.11 8.55 0.68
N PRO A 37 -12.23 9.03 1.93
CA PRO A 37 -11.76 8.28 3.09
C PRO A 37 -12.36 6.87 3.18
N LEU A 38 -13.63 6.69 2.77
CA LEU A 38 -14.26 5.37 2.70
C LEU A 38 -13.65 4.49 1.62
N GLY A 39 -13.46 5.01 0.40
CA GLY A 39 -12.81 4.25 -0.68
C GLY A 39 -11.40 3.82 -0.31
N ASN A 40 -10.64 4.73 0.29
CA ASN A 40 -9.28 4.50 0.77
C ASN A 40 -9.24 3.47 1.92
N PHE A 41 -10.19 3.55 2.87
CA PHE A 41 -10.40 2.54 3.91
C PHE A 41 -10.60 1.15 3.30
N LEU A 42 -11.48 1.02 2.30
CA LEU A 42 -11.73 -0.25 1.63
C LEU A 42 -10.51 -0.75 0.85
N SER A 43 -9.77 0.13 0.17
CA SER A 43 -8.54 -0.26 -0.54
C SER A 43 -7.45 -0.74 0.39
N TYR A 44 -7.29 -0.11 1.55
CA TYR A 44 -6.31 -0.54 2.54
C TYR A 44 -6.74 -1.88 3.16
N SER A 45 -7.94 -1.96 3.73
CA SER A 45 -8.41 -3.16 4.43
C SER A 45 -8.44 -4.40 3.55
N PHE A 46 -8.68 -4.24 2.25
CA PHE A 46 -8.77 -5.36 1.30
C PHE A 46 -7.49 -5.58 0.49
N ASP A 47 -6.37 -4.92 0.82
CA ASP A 47 -5.10 -5.08 0.09
C ASP A 47 -4.64 -6.53 0.06
N THR A 48 -4.80 -7.22 1.18
CA THR A 48 -4.34 -8.60 1.38
C THR A 48 -5.20 -9.64 0.66
N LEU A 49 -6.40 -9.24 0.24
CA LEU A 49 -7.23 -9.99 -0.69
C LEU A 49 -6.64 -9.97 -2.11
N GLN A 50 -5.42 -9.50 -2.35
CA GLN A 50 -4.73 -9.85 -3.60
C GLN A 50 -4.25 -11.31 -3.59
N LEU A 51 -4.06 -11.90 -2.41
CA LEU A 51 -3.64 -13.29 -2.27
C LEU A 51 -4.86 -14.23 -2.22
N PRO A 52 -4.92 -15.27 -3.08
CA PRO A 52 -6.01 -16.25 -3.12
C PRO A 52 -6.37 -16.85 -1.76
N ASP A 53 -5.37 -17.08 -0.91
CA ASP A 53 -5.52 -17.74 0.39
C ASP A 53 -6.29 -16.88 1.42
N ASN A 54 -6.35 -15.56 1.20
CA ASN A 54 -7.01 -14.60 2.09
C ASN A 54 -8.48 -14.31 1.70
N PHE A 55 -8.94 -14.79 0.54
CA PHE A 55 -10.31 -14.51 0.04
C PHE A 55 -11.44 -15.21 0.79
N ASP A 56 -11.13 -16.13 1.68
CA ASP A 56 -12.12 -16.94 2.35
C ASP A 56 -12.51 -16.36 3.72
N ILE A 57 -13.61 -15.59 3.71
CA ILE A 57 -14.22 -14.96 4.89
C ILE A 57 -15.03 -15.93 5.78
N THR A 58 -15.12 -17.22 5.45
CA THR A 58 -15.92 -18.17 6.24
C THR A 58 -15.41 -18.32 7.68
N ASN A 59 -14.13 -18.03 7.90
CA ASN A 59 -13.48 -18.08 9.21
C ASN A 59 -13.25 -16.69 9.83
N PHE A 60 -13.89 -15.63 9.34
CA PHE A 60 -13.65 -14.26 9.80
C PHE A 60 -13.75 -14.11 11.32
N SER A 61 -14.75 -14.75 11.96
CA SER A 61 -14.92 -14.68 13.42
C SER A 61 -13.80 -15.37 14.19
N GLU A 62 -13.25 -16.46 13.64
CA GLU A 62 -12.14 -17.19 14.26
C GLU A 62 -10.84 -16.39 14.11
N GLN A 63 -10.58 -15.88 12.90
CA GLN A 63 -9.43 -15.01 12.62
C GLN A 63 -9.47 -13.75 13.48
N ALA A 64 -10.65 -13.13 13.63
CA ALA A 64 -10.85 -12.00 14.52
C ALA A 64 -10.51 -12.37 15.97
N GLY A 65 -11.02 -13.50 16.46
CA GLY A 65 -10.70 -14.02 17.79
C GLY A 65 -9.19 -14.15 18.00
N GLN A 66 -8.48 -14.78 17.06
CA GLN A 66 -7.03 -14.95 17.12
C GLN A 66 -6.28 -13.61 17.16
N VAL A 67 -6.61 -12.68 16.27
CA VAL A 67 -5.99 -11.35 16.26
C VAL A 67 -6.24 -10.62 17.58
N PHE A 68 -7.47 -10.66 18.10
CA PHE A 68 -7.77 -10.03 19.39
C PHE A 68 -7.06 -10.70 20.56
N ASP A 69 -6.91 -12.03 20.54
CA ASP A 69 -6.17 -12.77 21.56
C ASP A 69 -4.69 -12.37 21.53
N HIS A 70 -4.07 -12.30 20.35
CA HIS A 70 -2.68 -11.89 20.18
C HIS A 70 -2.43 -10.43 20.58
N LEU A 71 -3.37 -9.53 20.26
CA LEU A 71 -3.29 -8.14 20.69
C LEU A 71 -3.51 -7.99 22.21
N THR A 72 -4.38 -8.79 22.81
CA THR A 72 -4.65 -8.75 24.26
C THR A 72 -3.50 -9.34 25.08
N ASP A 73 -2.81 -10.35 24.55
CA ASP A 73 -1.63 -10.97 25.15
C ASP A 73 -0.44 -11.00 24.16
N PRO A 74 0.19 -9.84 23.90
CA PRO A 74 1.27 -9.74 22.92
C PRO A 74 2.53 -10.48 23.38
N ASP A 75 2.71 -10.68 24.69
CA ASP A 75 3.81 -11.48 25.24
C ASP A 75 3.70 -12.93 24.79
N GLN A 76 2.51 -13.52 24.86
CA GLN A 76 2.26 -14.89 24.42
C GLN A 76 2.41 -15.02 22.89
N ALA A 77 1.88 -14.07 22.11
CA ALA A 77 2.02 -14.06 20.65
C ALA A 77 3.50 -14.01 20.22
N ILE A 78 4.28 -13.11 20.82
CA ILE A 78 5.74 -13.03 20.59
C ILE A 78 6.45 -14.31 21.05
N ALA A 79 6.03 -14.91 22.18
CA ALA A 79 6.61 -16.14 22.69
C ALA A 79 6.36 -17.35 21.77
N ASN A 80 5.16 -17.49 21.21
CA ASN A 80 4.81 -18.53 20.22
C ASN A 80 5.77 -18.51 19.03
N GLU A 81 6.26 -17.32 18.71
CA GLU A 81 7.12 -17.06 17.57
C GLU A 81 8.63 -17.07 17.85
N GLY A 82 8.99 -17.62 19.01
CA GLY A 82 10.37 -17.80 19.45
C GLY A 82 10.96 -16.58 20.17
N GLY A 83 10.10 -15.71 20.68
CA GLY A 83 10.41 -14.68 21.66
C GLY A 83 10.92 -13.36 21.08
N TYR A 84 11.12 -12.40 21.99
CA TYR A 84 11.44 -11.00 21.66
C TYR A 84 12.63 -10.79 20.72
N ARG A 85 13.66 -11.63 20.76
CA ARG A 85 14.82 -11.49 19.86
C ARG A 85 14.45 -11.79 18.41
N ARG A 86 13.62 -12.82 18.18
CA ARG A 86 13.09 -13.15 16.85
C ARG A 86 12.07 -12.11 16.40
N PHE A 87 11.16 -11.69 17.27
CA PHE A 87 10.22 -10.60 16.99
C PHE A 87 10.95 -9.32 16.53
N VAL A 88 11.94 -8.86 17.30
CA VAL A 88 12.74 -7.69 16.91
C VAL A 88 13.43 -7.93 15.56
N ASN A 89 14.05 -9.08 15.34
CA ASN A 89 14.74 -9.35 14.08
C ASN A 89 13.79 -9.37 12.87
N ARG A 90 12.63 -10.02 13.05
CA ARG A 90 11.69 -10.33 11.97
C ARG A 90 10.80 -9.15 11.66
N GLN A 91 10.27 -8.49 12.69
CA GLN A 91 9.27 -7.44 12.53
C GLN A 91 9.86 -6.03 12.61
N ILE A 92 10.83 -5.78 13.50
CA ILE A 92 11.28 -4.40 13.78
C ILE A 92 12.56 -4.03 13.03
N ALA A 93 13.66 -4.72 13.29
CA ALA A 93 14.97 -4.39 12.75
C ALA A 93 15.83 -5.67 12.69
N PRO A 94 16.32 -6.06 11.50
CA PRO A 94 17.10 -7.28 11.34
C PRO A 94 18.54 -7.11 11.85
N VAL A 95 18.70 -7.10 13.18
CA VAL A 95 19.96 -6.84 13.90
C VAL A 95 20.61 -8.11 14.46
N TYR A 96 19.96 -9.27 14.34
CA TYR A 96 20.42 -10.54 14.88
C TYR A 96 20.85 -11.49 13.74
N PRO A 97 22.17 -11.63 13.47
CA PRO A 97 22.67 -12.41 12.33
C PRO A 97 22.23 -13.87 12.31
N GLU A 98 21.95 -14.46 13.48
CA GLU A 98 21.45 -15.84 13.59
C GLU A 98 20.06 -16.05 12.95
N TYR A 99 19.32 -14.96 12.70
CA TYR A 99 17.97 -14.97 12.13
C TYR A 99 17.91 -14.25 10.77
N TYR A 100 19.03 -14.14 10.04
CA TYR A 100 19.10 -13.35 8.80
C TYR A 100 18.06 -13.75 7.73
N ASN A 101 17.61 -15.00 7.71
CA ASN A 101 16.59 -15.48 6.77
C ASN A 101 15.19 -14.88 7.03
N GLU A 102 14.94 -14.37 8.24
CA GLU A 102 13.67 -13.76 8.64
C GLU A 102 13.67 -12.24 8.40
N ALA A 103 14.82 -11.66 8.06
CA ALA A 103 15.01 -10.20 7.99
C ALA A 103 14.11 -9.49 6.98
N TYR A 104 13.69 -10.19 5.92
CA TYR A 104 12.87 -9.60 4.87
C TYR A 104 11.40 -9.40 5.28
N ALA A 105 10.94 -10.06 6.34
CA ALA A 105 9.59 -9.92 6.85
C ALA A 105 9.31 -8.51 7.40
N ALA A 106 10.35 -7.78 7.85
CA ALA A 106 10.19 -6.40 8.32
C ALA A 106 9.87 -5.40 7.20
N LEU A 107 10.11 -5.77 5.93
CA LEU A 107 9.95 -4.84 4.80
C LEU A 107 8.50 -4.34 4.65
N PRO A 108 7.47 -5.21 4.64
CA PRO A 108 6.08 -4.81 4.78
C PRO A 108 5.84 -3.77 5.87
N ASN A 109 6.33 -3.97 7.09
CA ASN A 109 6.04 -3.07 8.21
C ASN A 109 6.62 -1.66 7.99
N TYR A 110 7.80 -1.54 7.36
CA TYR A 110 8.36 -0.23 6.99
C TYR A 110 7.66 0.43 5.79
N PHE A 111 7.44 -0.31 4.71
CA PHE A 111 6.98 0.29 3.45
C PHE A 111 5.46 0.38 3.35
N LEU A 112 4.73 -0.59 3.89
CA LEU A 112 3.28 -0.68 3.88
C LEU A 112 2.69 -0.03 5.13
N HIS A 113 2.97 -0.54 6.34
CA HIS A 113 2.28 -0.09 7.56
C HIS A 113 2.75 1.28 8.04
N LEU A 114 4.07 1.51 8.05
CA LEU A 114 4.66 2.78 8.50
C LEU A 114 4.56 3.89 7.46
N LEU A 115 5.22 3.73 6.32
CA LEU A 115 5.26 4.78 5.28
C LEU A 115 3.94 4.84 4.52
N GLY A 116 3.49 3.72 3.96
CA GLY A 116 2.22 3.64 3.23
C GLY A 116 1.02 4.03 4.11
N GLY A 117 0.90 3.41 5.29
CA GLY A 117 -0.17 3.67 6.25
C GLY A 117 -0.15 5.09 6.80
N GLY A 118 1.04 5.67 7.00
CA GLY A 118 1.21 7.08 7.34
C GLY A 118 0.77 8.03 6.21
N MET A 119 1.07 7.69 4.94
CA MET A 119 0.61 8.45 3.77
C MET A 119 -0.91 8.41 3.62
N VAL A 120 -1.53 7.24 3.79
CA VAL A 120 -2.98 7.03 3.78
C VAL A 120 -3.63 7.89 4.86
N TYR A 121 -3.14 7.79 6.11
CA TYR A 121 -3.58 8.61 7.22
C TYR A 121 -3.49 10.12 6.90
N ARG A 122 -2.36 10.56 6.32
CA ARG A 122 -2.16 11.97 5.98
C ARG A 122 -3.17 12.45 4.96
N LYS A 123 -3.44 11.64 3.93
CA LYS A 123 -4.40 11.97 2.88
C LYS A 123 -5.81 12.10 3.47
N ASP A 124 -6.22 11.19 4.37
CA ASP A 124 -7.52 11.24 5.04
C ASP A 124 -7.62 12.47 5.95
N LEU A 125 -6.57 12.78 6.72
CA LEU A 125 -6.50 13.98 7.57
C LEU A 125 -6.68 15.26 6.76
N GLU A 126 -5.99 15.39 5.64
CA GLU A 126 -6.10 16.54 4.74
C GLU A 126 -7.49 16.63 4.12
N TRP A 127 -8.07 15.50 3.71
CA TRP A 127 -9.45 15.45 3.22
C TRP A 127 -10.44 15.96 4.27
N PHE A 128 -10.38 15.45 5.50
CA PHE A 128 -11.29 15.87 6.57
C PHE A 128 -11.11 17.36 6.94
N ARG A 129 -9.87 17.87 6.92
CA ARG A 129 -9.59 19.29 7.12
C ARG A 129 -10.19 20.17 6.01
N GLN A 130 -10.04 19.75 4.75
CA GLN A 130 -10.59 20.50 3.60
C GLN A 130 -12.13 20.48 3.55
N HIS A 131 -12.78 19.52 4.22
CA HIS A 131 -14.24 19.40 4.29
C HIS A 131 -14.81 19.84 5.66
N ASP A 132 -14.06 20.63 6.42
CA ASP A 132 -14.50 21.26 7.68
C ASP A 132 -15.07 20.29 8.74
N TYR A 133 -14.55 19.06 8.80
CA TYR A 133 -14.93 18.11 9.85
C TYR A 133 -14.50 18.63 11.22
N ARG A 134 -15.36 18.45 12.23
CA ARG A 134 -15.11 18.95 13.60
C ARG A 134 -13.86 18.35 14.27
N TYR A 135 -13.56 17.07 13.99
CA TYR A 135 -12.46 16.33 14.59
C TYR A 135 -11.64 15.58 13.54
N PRO A 136 -10.96 16.28 12.61
CA PRO A 136 -10.40 15.66 11.41
C PRO A 136 -9.29 14.64 11.74
N ALA A 137 -8.48 14.94 12.76
CA ALA A 137 -7.44 14.02 13.23
C ALA A 137 -8.03 12.75 13.85
N THR A 138 -9.04 12.89 14.72
CA THR A 138 -9.70 11.73 15.34
C THR A 138 -10.37 10.85 14.30
N SER A 139 -11.05 11.44 13.31
CA SER A 139 -11.67 10.70 12.22
C SER A 139 -10.64 9.94 11.37
N ALA A 140 -9.52 10.58 11.03
CA ALA A 140 -8.44 9.92 10.28
C ALA A 140 -7.76 8.79 11.09
N VAL A 141 -7.51 8.99 12.39
CA VAL A 141 -6.94 7.95 13.26
C VAL A 141 -7.91 6.77 13.39
N ALA A 142 -9.19 7.03 13.62
CA ALA A 142 -10.19 5.98 13.74
C ALA A 142 -10.27 5.14 12.47
N LEU A 143 -10.36 5.77 11.29
CA LEU A 143 -10.35 5.05 10.02
C LEU A 143 -9.07 4.25 9.81
N ALA A 144 -7.90 4.83 10.05
CA ALA A 144 -6.62 4.14 9.86
C ALA A 144 -6.47 2.91 10.78
N MET A 145 -6.82 3.04 12.06
CA MET A 145 -6.72 1.92 13.02
C MET A 145 -7.77 0.84 12.76
N THR A 146 -9.00 1.22 12.39
CA THR A 146 -10.00 0.22 11.98
C THR A 146 -9.60 -0.47 10.69
N ALA A 147 -9.01 0.25 9.74
CA ALA A 147 -8.56 -0.33 8.49
C ALA A 147 -7.44 -1.35 8.70
N GLU A 148 -6.47 -1.02 9.57
CA GLU A 148 -5.40 -1.92 10.00
C GLU A 148 -5.97 -3.20 10.61
N LEU A 149 -6.78 -3.07 11.66
CA LEU A 149 -7.34 -4.23 12.35
C LEU A 149 -8.14 -5.13 11.40
N LEU A 150 -8.91 -4.55 10.49
CA LEU A 150 -9.66 -5.33 9.51
C LEU A 150 -8.73 -6.05 8.53
N GLN A 151 -7.63 -5.42 8.12
CA GLN A 151 -6.62 -6.05 7.27
C GLN A 151 -5.97 -7.26 7.98
N GLU A 152 -5.53 -7.09 9.23
CA GLU A 152 -4.92 -8.14 10.05
C GLU A 152 -5.82 -9.39 10.14
N ILE A 153 -7.12 -9.16 10.36
CA ILE A 153 -8.11 -10.24 10.43
C ILE A 153 -8.20 -10.99 9.09
N LEU A 154 -8.21 -10.25 7.98
CA LEU A 154 -8.32 -10.84 6.65
C LEU A 154 -7.04 -11.58 6.22
N GLU A 155 -5.87 -11.18 6.70
CA GLU A 155 -4.59 -11.80 6.34
C GLU A 155 -4.10 -12.88 7.31
N LYS A 156 -4.78 -13.10 8.43
CA LYS A 156 -4.36 -14.01 9.51
C LYS A 156 -3.94 -15.41 9.04
N LYS A 157 -4.53 -15.93 7.97
CA LYS A 157 -4.17 -17.25 7.38
C LYS A 157 -2.74 -17.28 6.80
N THR A 158 -2.17 -16.12 6.51
CA THR A 158 -0.88 -15.93 5.84
C THR A 158 0.15 -15.20 6.69
N THR A 159 -0.16 -14.88 7.94
CA THR A 159 0.73 -14.13 8.86
C THR A 159 1.05 -14.93 10.12
N THR A 160 2.11 -14.51 10.84
CA THR A 160 2.54 -15.11 12.11
C THR A 160 1.79 -14.52 13.30
N ASP A 161 1.85 -15.13 14.48
CA ASP A 161 1.08 -14.65 15.64
C ASP A 161 1.49 -13.24 16.11
N ASP A 162 2.76 -12.86 15.90
CA ASP A 162 3.32 -11.58 16.33
C ASP A 162 3.30 -10.47 15.26
N ASP A 163 2.65 -10.71 14.12
CA ASP A 163 2.61 -9.78 12.99
C ASP A 163 1.72 -8.57 13.31
N GLU A 164 0.47 -8.83 13.68
CA GLU A 164 -0.52 -7.85 14.11
C GLU A 164 -0.04 -7.03 15.31
N VAL A 165 0.80 -7.61 16.17
CA VAL A 165 1.40 -6.93 17.32
C VAL A 165 2.35 -5.84 16.83
N ALA A 166 3.20 -6.13 15.85
CA ALA A 166 4.09 -5.15 15.27
C ALA A 166 3.31 -4.04 14.55
N ASP A 167 2.31 -4.43 13.77
CA ASP A 167 1.62 -3.50 12.89
C ASP A 167 0.67 -2.58 13.65
N VAL A 168 -0.19 -3.13 14.51
CA VAL A 168 -1.17 -2.37 15.29
C VAL A 168 -0.52 -1.54 16.40
N TYR A 169 0.52 -2.03 17.09
CA TYR A 169 1.12 -1.32 18.22
C TYR A 169 2.34 -0.48 17.89
N ILE A 170 3.06 -0.77 16.79
CA ILE A 170 4.32 -0.10 16.48
C ILE A 170 4.20 0.68 15.17
N PHE A 171 4.10 -0.02 14.05
CA PHE A 171 4.33 0.62 12.75
C PHE A 171 3.20 1.54 12.33
N ARG A 172 1.93 1.13 12.49
CA ARG A 172 0.79 1.99 12.18
C ARG A 172 0.75 3.25 13.06
N PRO A 173 0.85 3.17 14.40
CA PRO A 173 0.88 4.37 15.24
C PRO A 173 2.05 5.30 14.95
N ILE A 174 3.26 4.75 14.76
CA ILE A 174 4.44 5.57 14.43
C ILE A 174 4.25 6.23 13.05
N GLY A 175 3.70 5.53 12.07
CA GLY A 175 3.40 6.06 10.74
C GLY A 175 2.45 7.25 10.83
N MET A 176 1.35 7.10 11.57
CA MET A 176 0.42 8.20 11.83
C MET A 176 1.12 9.37 12.53
N LEU A 177 1.94 9.14 13.56
CA LEU A 177 2.65 10.21 14.28
C LEU A 177 3.63 10.96 13.38
N LEU A 178 4.41 10.24 12.57
CA LEU A 178 5.35 10.82 11.61
C LEU A 178 4.62 11.71 10.61
N PHE A 179 3.53 11.22 10.03
CA PHE A 179 2.80 11.97 9.00
C PHE A 179 1.81 13.00 9.56
N HIS A 180 1.45 12.90 10.85
CA HIS A 180 0.79 14.00 11.57
C HIS A 180 1.74 15.19 11.74
N ASN A 181 3.05 14.92 11.86
CA ASN A 181 4.05 15.97 11.93
C ASN A 181 4.20 16.67 10.57
N GLU A 182 3.73 17.92 10.53
CA GLU A 182 3.76 18.77 9.34
C GLU A 182 5.16 18.95 8.71
N ARG A 183 6.23 18.97 9.51
CA ARG A 183 7.60 19.10 9.01
C ARG A 183 8.06 17.82 8.31
N PHE A 184 7.79 16.67 8.93
CA PHE A 184 8.11 15.37 8.33
C PHE A 184 7.30 15.15 7.05
N ALA A 185 5.96 15.31 7.09
CA ALA A 185 5.10 15.10 5.92
C ALA A 185 5.53 15.98 4.73
N ARG A 186 5.78 17.28 4.95
CA ARG A 186 6.27 18.16 3.86
C ARG A 186 7.66 17.78 3.37
N ALA A 187 8.57 17.40 4.26
CA ALA A 187 9.90 16.95 3.86
C ALA A 187 9.83 15.66 3.04
N PHE A 188 9.03 14.69 3.48
CA PHE A 188 8.81 13.43 2.78
C PHE A 188 8.19 13.65 1.41
N MET A 189 7.13 14.46 1.31
CA MET A 189 6.54 14.85 0.02
C MET A 189 7.58 15.48 -0.91
N LYS A 190 8.38 16.43 -0.41
CA LYS A 190 9.40 17.14 -1.19
C LYS A 190 10.52 16.21 -1.67
N HIS A 191 10.96 15.28 -0.84
CA HIS A 191 12.16 14.47 -1.11
C HIS A 191 11.85 13.14 -1.80
N MET A 192 10.68 12.56 -1.56
CA MET A 192 10.28 11.27 -2.12
C MET A 192 9.28 11.41 -3.26
N ASP A 193 8.60 12.55 -3.38
CA ASP A 193 7.52 12.81 -4.34
C ASP A 193 6.50 11.65 -4.44
N PRO A 194 5.92 11.25 -3.29
CA PRO A 194 5.16 10.03 -3.20
C PRO A 194 3.77 10.12 -3.84
N ALA A 195 3.19 8.96 -4.17
CA ALA A 195 1.79 8.84 -4.56
C ALA A 195 1.18 7.55 -4.01
N ILE A 196 -0.15 7.53 -3.84
CA ILE A 196 -0.92 6.33 -3.50
C ILE A 196 -1.73 5.97 -4.73
N TRP A 197 -1.51 4.78 -5.28
CA TRP A 197 -2.18 4.23 -6.46
C TRP A 197 -2.98 2.98 -6.08
N PRO A 198 -4.22 3.17 -5.60
CA PRO A 198 -5.12 2.07 -5.33
C PRO A 198 -5.76 1.56 -6.61
N SER A 199 -5.93 0.25 -6.70
CA SER A 199 -6.50 -0.46 -7.85
C SER A 199 -8.00 -0.22 -7.98
N LEU A 200 -8.56 -0.55 -9.14
CA LEU A 200 -10.00 -0.40 -9.39
C LEU A 200 -10.76 -1.62 -8.86
N GLN A 201 -10.78 -1.79 -7.54
CA GLN A 201 -11.43 -2.93 -6.88
C GLN A 201 -12.92 -3.01 -7.21
N ALA A 202 -13.44 -4.24 -7.35
CA ALA A 202 -14.83 -4.48 -7.65
C ALA A 202 -15.36 -5.73 -6.96
N ILE A 203 -16.66 -5.76 -6.70
CA ILE A 203 -17.36 -7.01 -6.36
C ILE A 203 -17.66 -7.73 -7.67
N ASP A 204 -17.12 -8.93 -7.80
CA ASP A 204 -17.45 -9.84 -8.89
C ASP A 204 -18.81 -10.50 -8.61
N ILE A 205 -19.80 -10.20 -9.45
CA ILE A 205 -21.17 -10.70 -9.27
C ILE A 205 -21.33 -12.18 -9.65
N THR A 206 -20.36 -12.77 -10.37
CA THR A 206 -20.43 -14.19 -10.73
C THR A 206 -19.88 -15.07 -9.61
N THR A 207 -18.85 -14.59 -8.90
CA THR A 207 -18.19 -15.34 -7.82
C THR A 207 -18.58 -14.86 -6.42
N GLY A 208 -19.15 -13.66 -6.29
CA GLY A 208 -19.45 -13.00 -5.02
C GLY A 208 -18.21 -12.49 -4.27
N LYS A 209 -17.02 -12.55 -4.90
CA LYS A 209 -15.74 -12.17 -4.30
C LYS A 209 -15.35 -10.75 -4.70
N LEU A 210 -14.45 -10.15 -3.93
CA LEU A 210 -13.74 -8.97 -4.40
C LEU A 210 -12.75 -9.39 -5.50
N THR A 211 -12.52 -8.51 -6.46
CA THR A 211 -11.52 -8.71 -7.50
C THR A 211 -10.80 -7.40 -7.76
N ASN A 212 -9.64 -7.47 -8.41
CA ASN A 212 -8.84 -6.31 -8.77
C ASN A 212 -8.46 -5.42 -7.57
N THR A 213 -8.28 -6.05 -6.40
CA THR A 213 -7.89 -5.41 -5.14
C THR A 213 -6.41 -4.99 -5.16
N GLY A 214 -6.04 -4.08 -4.26
CA GLY A 214 -4.65 -3.73 -4.01
C GLY A 214 -4.39 -2.23 -3.93
N ILE A 215 -3.52 -1.83 -3.02
CA ILE A 215 -3.02 -0.48 -2.84
C ILE A 215 -1.51 -0.44 -2.99
N HIS A 216 -1.02 0.55 -3.75
CA HIS A 216 0.40 0.63 -4.07
C HIS A 216 0.95 2.02 -3.76
N TYR A 217 2.16 2.05 -3.24
CA TYR A 217 2.86 3.27 -2.85
C TYR A 217 4.01 3.53 -3.80
N ILE A 218 4.04 4.75 -4.32
CA ILE A 218 5.00 5.16 -5.34
C ILE A 218 5.96 6.16 -4.73
N TYR A 219 7.23 6.06 -5.10
CA TYR A 219 8.25 7.05 -4.77
C TYR A 219 9.03 7.43 -6.02
N ARG A 220 9.20 8.74 -6.24
CA ARG A 220 9.95 9.31 -7.37
C ARG A 220 10.90 10.42 -6.91
N PRO A 221 11.94 10.10 -6.12
CA PRO A 221 12.77 11.10 -5.45
C PRO A 221 13.32 12.13 -6.43
N PRO A 222 13.01 13.44 -6.30
CA PRO A 222 13.42 14.44 -7.28
C PRO A 222 14.93 14.57 -7.48
N LEU A 223 15.72 14.18 -6.47
CA LEU A 223 17.19 14.18 -6.53
C LEU A 223 17.79 13.10 -7.45
N THR A 224 16.99 12.12 -7.86
CA THR A 224 17.42 11.04 -8.77
C THR A 224 17.15 11.36 -10.25
N ARG A 225 16.99 12.65 -10.59
CA ARG A 225 16.63 13.08 -11.95
C ARG A 225 17.84 13.03 -12.89
N PHE A 226 17.66 12.40 -14.03
CA PHE A 226 18.59 12.38 -15.17
C PHE A 226 17.83 12.81 -16.42
N GLY A 227 18.01 14.08 -16.83
CA GLY A 227 17.23 14.68 -17.91
C GLY A 227 15.74 14.79 -17.56
N ARG A 228 14.87 14.19 -18.41
CA ARG A 228 13.41 14.14 -18.20
C ARG A 228 12.95 12.94 -17.37
N SER A 229 13.90 12.13 -16.89
CA SER A 229 13.63 10.86 -16.24
C SER A 229 14.13 10.89 -14.79
N ARG A 230 13.57 10.06 -13.92
CA ARG A 230 14.01 9.88 -12.53
C ARG A 230 13.71 8.48 -12.04
N LEU A 231 14.31 8.09 -10.91
CA LEU A 231 14.00 6.82 -10.26
C LEU A 231 12.50 6.70 -10.01
N PHE A 232 11.98 5.51 -10.25
CA PHE A 232 10.63 5.10 -9.91
C PHE A 232 10.70 3.86 -9.03
N VAL A 233 10.09 3.95 -7.86
CA VAL A 233 9.92 2.84 -6.94
C VAL A 233 8.44 2.64 -6.75
N TYR A 234 8.00 1.40 -6.90
CA TYR A 234 6.63 0.95 -6.72
C TYR A 234 6.67 -0.12 -5.63
N THR A 235 5.93 0.07 -4.54
CA THR A 235 5.89 -0.85 -3.40
C THR A 235 4.46 -1.23 -3.04
N GLY A 236 4.29 -2.44 -2.52
CA GLY A 236 3.02 -3.09 -2.27
C GLY A 236 3.28 -4.59 -2.12
N MET A 237 2.30 -5.41 -2.48
CA MET A 237 2.53 -6.83 -2.75
C MET A 237 3.33 -7.07 -4.04
N ASN A 238 3.48 -6.02 -4.87
CA ASN A 238 4.47 -5.95 -5.94
C ASN A 238 5.50 -4.88 -5.60
N ASN A 239 6.77 -5.24 -5.74
CA ASN A 239 7.88 -4.35 -5.51
C ASN A 239 8.69 -4.23 -6.81
N MET A 240 8.63 -3.07 -7.45
CA MET A 240 9.26 -2.81 -8.75
C MET A 240 10.14 -1.57 -8.71
N PHE A 241 11.24 -1.63 -9.43
CA PHE A 241 12.16 -0.52 -9.63
C PHE A 241 12.28 -0.21 -11.12
N GLY A 242 12.34 1.08 -11.45
CA GLY A 242 12.54 1.51 -12.82
C GLY A 242 12.59 3.02 -12.94
N LEU A 243 11.99 3.55 -14.01
CA LEU A 243 12.13 4.96 -14.37
C LEU A 243 10.77 5.61 -14.62
N SER A 244 10.65 6.87 -14.20
CA SER A 244 9.51 7.74 -14.50
C SER A 244 9.97 8.86 -15.44
N HIS A 245 9.32 9.00 -16.58
CA HIS A 245 9.63 9.95 -17.66
C HIS A 245 8.58 11.06 -17.70
N ALA A 246 9.00 12.30 -17.52
CA ALA A 246 8.12 13.46 -17.64
C ALA A 246 7.78 13.72 -19.12
N LEU A 247 6.48 13.72 -19.46
CA LEU A 247 5.97 13.94 -20.81
C LEU A 247 5.56 15.40 -21.07
N GLY A 248 5.30 16.17 -20.01
CA GLY A 248 4.89 17.59 -20.07
C GLY A 248 3.48 17.78 -19.48
N SER A 249 3.14 19.01 -19.10
CA SER A 249 1.83 19.35 -18.50
C SER A 249 1.45 18.49 -17.29
N GLY A 250 2.45 18.11 -16.48
CA GLY A 250 2.27 17.24 -15.32
C GLY A 250 2.13 15.75 -15.62
N ASN A 251 2.14 15.34 -16.90
CA ASN A 251 2.03 13.94 -17.29
C ASN A 251 3.37 13.21 -17.16
N SER A 252 3.30 11.95 -16.74
CA SER A 252 4.44 11.06 -16.58
C SER A 252 4.10 9.65 -17.06
N LEU A 253 5.06 9.03 -17.73
CA LEU A 253 5.03 7.60 -18.06
C LEU A 253 6.10 6.91 -17.22
N SER A 254 5.71 5.95 -16.40
CA SER A 254 6.62 5.22 -15.52
C SER A 254 6.59 3.74 -15.84
N TRP A 255 7.72 3.07 -15.73
CA TRP A 255 7.79 1.62 -15.86
C TRP A 255 8.74 1.05 -14.82
N GLY A 256 8.54 -0.22 -14.49
CA GLY A 256 9.38 -0.94 -13.52
C GLY A 256 9.40 -2.44 -13.77
N ILE A 257 10.46 -3.07 -13.27
CA ILE A 257 10.61 -4.52 -13.19
C ILE A 257 10.91 -4.88 -11.74
N GLY A 258 10.41 -6.03 -11.29
CA GLY A 258 10.69 -6.47 -9.93
C GLY A 258 10.01 -7.78 -9.59
N LYS A 259 9.50 -7.88 -8.36
CA LYS A 259 8.91 -9.11 -7.83
C LYS A 259 7.49 -8.88 -7.32
N SER A 260 6.62 -9.85 -7.53
CA SER A 260 5.26 -9.89 -7.00
C SER A 260 5.08 -11.11 -6.10
N VAL A 261 4.34 -10.95 -5.01
CA VAL A 261 3.99 -12.06 -4.12
C VAL A 261 2.90 -12.89 -4.78
N GLN A 262 3.18 -14.16 -5.03
CA GLN A 262 2.21 -15.08 -5.64
C GLN A 262 1.39 -15.80 -4.58
N ARG A 263 2.08 -16.30 -3.56
CA ARG A 263 1.51 -17.02 -2.41
C ARG A 263 2.44 -16.89 -1.20
N VAL A 264 1.90 -17.14 -0.02
CA VAL A 264 2.68 -17.21 1.23
C VAL A 264 2.53 -18.62 1.81
N ASP A 265 3.66 -19.32 2.00
CA ASP A 265 3.66 -20.66 2.59
C ASP A 265 4.29 -20.62 3.99
N LEU A 266 3.44 -20.68 5.01
CA LEU A 266 3.86 -20.69 6.42
C LEU A 266 4.53 -22.01 6.83
N SER A 267 4.29 -23.12 6.11
CA SER A 267 4.84 -24.45 6.42
C SER A 267 6.29 -24.62 5.95
N LEU A 268 6.67 -23.95 4.85
CA LEU A 268 8.02 -24.03 4.26
C LEU A 268 8.97 -22.94 4.78
N LYS A 269 8.94 -22.65 6.07
CA LYS A 269 9.71 -21.57 6.72
C LYS A 269 9.27 -20.15 6.31
N ARG A 270 7.97 -19.96 6.03
CA ARG A 270 7.35 -18.62 5.89
C ARG A 270 7.97 -17.83 4.74
N LEU A 271 8.12 -18.49 3.60
CA LEU A 271 8.67 -17.89 2.39
C LEU A 271 7.52 -17.43 1.49
N ALA A 272 7.55 -16.16 1.11
CA ALA A 272 6.76 -15.67 -0.01
C ALA A 272 7.28 -16.30 -1.30
N ILE A 273 6.38 -16.91 -2.07
CA ILE A 273 6.68 -17.34 -3.44
C ILE A 273 6.60 -16.09 -4.31
N LEU A 274 7.70 -15.76 -4.98
CA LEU A 274 7.82 -14.55 -5.78
C LEU A 274 7.94 -14.88 -7.26
N ASP A 275 7.27 -14.11 -8.12
CA ASP A 275 7.50 -14.14 -9.56
C ASP A 275 8.02 -12.79 -10.08
N THR A 276 8.64 -12.80 -11.26
CA THR A 276 9.12 -11.60 -11.93
C THR A 276 7.95 -10.83 -12.51
N SER A 277 7.79 -9.59 -12.06
CA SER A 277 6.69 -8.70 -12.45
C SER A 277 7.21 -7.52 -13.27
N PHE A 278 6.38 -7.04 -14.19
CA PHE A 278 6.62 -5.82 -14.95
C PHE A 278 5.42 -4.89 -14.85
N GLY A 279 5.67 -3.59 -14.76
CA GLY A 279 4.62 -2.57 -14.69
C GLY A 279 4.86 -1.40 -15.65
N LEU A 280 3.77 -0.89 -16.23
CA LEU A 280 3.72 0.34 -17.02
C LEU A 280 2.57 1.22 -16.50
N PHE A 281 2.87 2.49 -16.24
CA PHE A 281 1.97 3.40 -15.53
C PHE A 281 1.95 4.76 -16.21
N TYR A 282 0.77 5.32 -16.42
CA TYR A 282 0.59 6.67 -16.93
C TYR A 282 -0.15 7.50 -15.89
N ASP A 283 0.46 8.57 -15.41
CA ASP A 283 -0.10 9.47 -14.39
C ASP A 283 -0.07 10.93 -14.82
N ARG A 284 -0.98 11.73 -14.29
CA ARG A 284 -0.99 13.19 -14.41
C ARG A 284 -1.00 13.80 -13.03
N ASN A 285 0.05 14.56 -12.72
CA ASN A 285 0.26 15.16 -11.40
C ASN A 285 0.10 14.14 -10.26
N LYS A 286 0.66 12.93 -10.38
CA LYS A 286 0.55 11.83 -9.39
C LYS A 286 -0.80 11.12 -9.32
N SER A 287 -1.84 11.61 -10.01
CA SER A 287 -3.11 10.87 -10.16
C SER A 287 -2.97 9.86 -11.30
N LEU A 288 -3.13 8.57 -11.00
CA LEU A 288 -2.94 7.49 -11.96
C LEU A 288 -4.07 7.50 -12.99
N LEU A 289 -3.73 7.48 -14.27
CA LEU A 289 -4.67 7.52 -15.41
C LEU A 289 -4.83 6.14 -16.05
N ALA A 290 -3.75 5.37 -16.13
CA ALA A 290 -3.79 3.99 -16.60
C ALA A 290 -2.61 3.19 -16.01
N SER A 291 -2.80 1.88 -15.84
CA SER A 291 -1.74 0.95 -15.45
C SER A 291 -1.89 -0.38 -16.15
N LEU A 292 -0.76 -1.00 -16.49
CA LEU A 292 -0.65 -2.40 -16.89
C LEU A 292 0.40 -3.05 -15.99
N VAL A 293 0.04 -4.14 -15.32
CA VAL A 293 0.95 -4.99 -14.57
C VAL A 293 0.91 -6.39 -15.17
N ILE A 294 2.07 -7.00 -15.37
CA ILE A 294 2.25 -8.37 -15.87
C ILE A 294 2.85 -9.20 -14.74
N HIS A 295 2.34 -10.42 -14.57
CA HIS A 295 2.62 -11.30 -13.42
C HIS A 295 2.42 -10.54 -12.11
N ASP A 296 1.18 -10.14 -11.91
CA ASP A 296 0.73 -9.42 -10.73
C ASP A 296 0.56 -10.38 -9.53
N THR A 297 0.29 -9.82 -8.36
CA THR A 297 0.12 -10.58 -7.12
C THR A 297 -1.03 -11.58 -7.22
N GLY A 298 -0.87 -12.73 -6.56
CA GLY A 298 -1.93 -13.75 -6.46
C GLY A 298 -2.17 -14.58 -7.72
N GLY A 299 -1.17 -14.72 -8.60
CA GLY A 299 -1.26 -15.52 -9.82
C GLY A 299 -2.01 -14.81 -10.96
N GLN A 300 -2.04 -13.49 -10.98
CA GLN A 300 -2.62 -12.74 -12.08
C GLN A 300 -1.61 -12.57 -13.22
N ARG A 301 -1.91 -13.09 -14.41
CA ARG A 301 -1.03 -12.98 -15.59
C ARG A 301 -0.87 -11.54 -16.04
N PHE A 302 -1.97 -10.80 -16.06
CA PHE A 302 -1.93 -9.35 -16.25
C PHE A 302 -3.12 -8.69 -15.57
N ARG A 303 -2.93 -7.41 -15.23
CA ARG A 303 -3.96 -6.50 -14.75
C ARG A 303 -3.83 -5.17 -15.47
N PHE A 304 -4.89 -4.77 -16.15
CA PHE A 304 -5.02 -3.46 -16.77
C PHE A 304 -6.08 -2.63 -16.06
N ASN A 305 -5.74 -1.39 -15.69
CA ASN A 305 -6.68 -0.42 -15.14
C ASN A 305 -6.67 0.85 -16.00
N TRP A 306 -7.85 1.38 -16.26
CA TRP A 306 -8.08 2.67 -16.90
C TRP A 306 -8.94 3.52 -15.97
N TYR A 307 -8.38 4.61 -15.46
CA TYR A 307 -9.03 5.47 -14.48
C TYR A 307 -9.84 6.58 -15.16
N PRO A 308 -10.78 7.24 -14.44
CA PRO A 308 -11.54 8.36 -14.98
C PRO A 308 -10.65 9.44 -15.60
N GLN A 309 -11.09 10.04 -16.70
CA GLN A 309 -10.32 11.03 -17.48
C GLN A 309 -10.96 12.41 -17.53
N GLY A 310 -12.23 12.56 -17.14
CA GLY A 310 -12.93 13.84 -17.18
C GLY A 310 -14.39 13.80 -16.75
N SER A 311 -15.11 14.87 -17.04
CA SER A 311 -16.45 15.14 -16.51
C SER A 311 -17.61 14.57 -17.34
N SER A 312 -17.35 14.03 -18.54
CA SER A 312 -18.39 13.30 -19.30
C SER A 312 -18.69 11.96 -18.64
N LEU A 313 -19.90 11.41 -18.82
CA LEU A 313 -20.25 10.12 -18.19
C LEU A 313 -19.23 9.01 -18.52
N PRO A 314 -18.82 8.76 -19.78
CA PRO A 314 -17.75 7.80 -20.06
C PRO A 314 -16.40 8.19 -19.43
N GLY A 315 -16.13 9.50 -19.30
CA GLY A 315 -14.93 10.03 -18.68
C GLY A 315 -14.90 9.91 -17.15
N GLN A 316 -16.04 9.72 -16.49
CA GLN A 316 -16.14 9.52 -15.04
C GLN A 316 -16.02 8.04 -14.63
N LEU A 317 -15.99 7.13 -15.60
CA LEU A 317 -15.91 5.69 -15.34
C LEU A 317 -14.45 5.23 -15.32
N GLY A 318 -14.15 4.37 -14.35
CA GLY A 318 -12.95 3.54 -14.34
C GLY A 318 -13.27 2.15 -14.85
N TYR A 319 -12.34 1.51 -15.55
CA TYR A 319 -12.48 0.17 -16.09
C TYR A 319 -11.25 -0.67 -15.76
N PHE A 320 -11.45 -1.96 -15.52
CA PHE A 320 -10.32 -2.89 -15.47
C PHE A 320 -10.58 -4.13 -16.32
N LEU A 321 -9.48 -4.77 -16.70
CA LEU A 321 -9.45 -6.09 -17.30
C LEU A 321 -8.24 -6.81 -16.72
N ALA A 322 -8.45 -8.00 -16.17
CA ALA A 322 -7.41 -8.85 -15.65
C ALA A 322 -7.58 -10.29 -16.15
N GLN A 323 -6.50 -11.06 -16.11
CA GLN A 323 -6.52 -12.49 -16.41
C GLN A 323 -5.75 -13.24 -15.32
N ASN A 324 -6.34 -14.29 -14.76
CA ASN A 324 -5.67 -15.15 -13.80
C ASN A 324 -4.82 -16.24 -14.48
N GLU A 325 -4.05 -16.98 -13.68
CA GLU A 325 -3.19 -18.07 -14.14
C GLU A 325 -3.95 -19.17 -14.90
N GLU A 326 -5.20 -19.41 -14.52
CA GLU A 326 -6.13 -20.39 -15.10
C GLU A 326 -6.77 -19.92 -16.42
N ARG A 327 -6.38 -18.74 -16.92
CA ARG A 327 -6.88 -18.07 -18.14
C ARG A 327 -8.32 -17.57 -18.05
N GLU A 328 -8.91 -17.55 -16.86
CA GLU A 328 -10.16 -16.84 -16.62
C GLU A 328 -9.88 -15.32 -16.62
N TYR A 329 -10.75 -14.59 -17.30
CA TYR A 329 -10.72 -13.15 -17.37
C TYR A 329 -11.68 -12.56 -16.35
N SER A 330 -11.33 -11.41 -15.80
CA SER A 330 -12.25 -10.57 -15.04
C SER A 330 -12.25 -9.16 -15.60
N ALA A 331 -13.42 -8.55 -15.65
CA ALA A 331 -13.57 -7.16 -16.07
C ALA A 331 -14.58 -6.46 -15.17
N GLY A 332 -14.48 -5.14 -15.07
CA GLY A 332 -15.44 -4.38 -14.28
C GLY A 332 -15.37 -2.88 -14.49
N VAL A 333 -16.34 -2.21 -13.89
CA VAL A 333 -16.56 -0.76 -14.01
C VAL A 333 -16.74 -0.14 -12.63
N ILE A 334 -16.10 1.02 -12.44
CA ILE A 334 -16.06 1.77 -11.19
C ILE A 334 -16.61 3.18 -11.48
N TYR A 335 -17.41 3.73 -10.56
CA TYR A 335 -17.97 5.07 -10.69
C TYR A 335 -17.96 5.80 -9.34
N ARG A 336 -17.24 6.93 -9.27
CA ARG A 336 -17.15 7.90 -8.14
C ARG A 336 -16.64 7.40 -6.80
N ILE A 337 -16.84 6.13 -6.48
CA ILE A 337 -16.35 5.48 -5.28
C ILE A 337 -15.39 4.39 -5.74
N GLN A 338 -14.32 4.17 -4.98
CA GLN A 338 -13.35 3.11 -5.22
C GLN A 338 -13.89 1.70 -4.88
N LEU A 339 -15.09 1.38 -5.37
CA LEU A 339 -15.68 0.05 -5.33
C LEU A 339 -16.64 -0.08 -6.52
N GLY A 340 -16.31 -0.97 -7.45
CA GLY A 340 -17.07 -1.20 -8.66
C GLY A 340 -17.84 -2.51 -8.67
N ILE A 341 -18.39 -2.80 -9.85
CA ILE A 341 -19.02 -4.07 -10.19
C ILE A 341 -18.17 -4.73 -11.27
N GLY A 342 -17.86 -6.01 -11.07
CA GLY A 342 -17.11 -6.82 -12.02
C GLY A 342 -17.80 -8.15 -12.30
N PHE A 343 -17.25 -8.87 -13.26
CA PHE A 343 -17.66 -10.22 -13.62
C PHE A 343 -16.46 -11.02 -14.12
N SER A 344 -16.41 -12.31 -13.79
CA SER A 344 -15.42 -13.24 -14.35
C SER A 344 -16.01 -14.13 -15.44
N PHE A 345 -15.20 -14.48 -16.45
CA PHE A 345 -15.58 -15.22 -17.65
C PHE A 345 -14.40 -15.98 -18.29
N HIS A 346 -14.71 -17.00 -19.10
CA HIS A 346 -13.72 -17.84 -19.79
C HIS A 346 -13.46 -17.41 -21.23
#